data_AF-A0A523VQF2-F1
#
_entry.id   AF-A0A523VQF2-F1
#
_cell.length_a   1.000
_cell.length_b   1.000
_cell.length_c   1.000
_cell.angle_alpha   90.00
_cell.angle_beta   90.00
_cell.angle_gamma   90.00
#
_symmetry.space_group_name_H-M   'P 1'
#
loop_
_entity.id
_entity.type
_entity.pdbx_description
1 polymer ?
#
loop_
_entity_poly.entity_id
_entity_poly.type
_entity_poly.pdbx_seq_one_letter_code
_entity_poly.pdbx_strand_id
1 'polypeptide(L)' 'MGDVSSLYSEKVMEHFRNPRNVGEMENPDGIGRVGNPICGDVMELYVKIRDGIIVDAKFKTFGCGAAIATSSM' A
#
# COMPACT_ATOMS: atom_id res chain seq x y z
N MET A 1 10.64 15.83 24.05
CA MET A 1 10.21 15.25 22.76
C MET A 1 9.96 13.78 23.01
N GLY A 2 8.69 13.33 23.03
CA GLY A 2 8.37 11.92 23.22
C GLY A 2 8.81 11.10 22.02
N ASP A 3 9.28 9.88 22.27
CA ASP A 3 9.64 8.94 21.21
C ASP A 3 8.39 8.50 20.44
N VAL A 4 8.22 9.06 19.23
CA VAL A 4 7.10 8.80 18.33
C VAL A 4 7.05 7.33 17.90
N SER A 5 8.14 6.57 18.05
CA SER A 5 8.17 5.14 17.77
C SER A 5 7.26 4.32 18.70
N SER A 6 6.89 4.88 19.86
CA SER A 6 5.94 4.25 20.81
C SER A 6 4.46 4.39 20.45
N LEU A 7 4.11 5.23 19.46
CA LEU A 7 2.71 5.45 19.03
C LEU A 7 2.22 4.43 18.00
N TYR A 8 3.13 3.79 17.28
CA TYR A 8 2.81 2.81 16.25
C TYR A 8 3.29 1.42 16.67
N SER A 9 2.48 0.41 16.37
CA SER A 9 2.88 -0.98 16.63
C SER A 9 4.11 -1.34 15.80
N GLU A 10 4.88 -2.31 16.29
CA GLU A 10 6.03 -2.85 15.55
C GLU A 10 5.63 -3.29 14.14
N LYS A 11 4.44 -3.89 13.98
CA LYS A 11 3.90 -4.29 12.68
C LYS A 11 3.72 -3.10 11.73
N VAL A 12 3.14 -1.99 12.20
CA VAL A 12 2.98 -0.79 11.37
C VAL A 12 4.35 -0.24 10.96
N MET A 13 5.30 -0.20 11.89
CA MET A 13 6.65 0.27 11.62
C MET A 13 7.42 -0.65 10.66
N GLU A 14 7.22 -1.97 10.72
CA GLU A 14 7.79 -2.94 9.79
C GLU A 14 7.32 -2.67 8.37
N HIS A 15 6.00 -2.59 8.17
CA HIS A 15 5.40 -2.37 6.85
C HIS A 15 5.68 -0.96 6.30
N PHE A 16 5.87 0.04 7.15
CA PHE A 16 6.34 1.36 6.72
C PHE A 16 7.78 1.33 6.20
N ARG A 17 8.68 0.63 6.91
CA ARG A 17 10.11 0.58 6.54
C ARG A 17 10.40 -0.38 5.39
N ASN A 18 9.67 -1.49 5.33
CA ASN A 18 9.84 -2.57 4.35
C ASN A 18 8.49 -2.92 3.71
N PRO A 19 7.90 -1.99 2.95
CA PRO A 19 6.63 -2.24 2.31
C PRO A 19 6.77 -3.37 1.28
N ARG A 20 5.85 -4.32 1.35
CA ARG A 20 5.77 -5.49 0.48
C ARG A 20 4.94 -5.14 -0.75
N ASN A 21 5.11 -5.86 -1.85
CA ASN A 21 4.26 -5.72 -3.04
C ASN A 21 4.21 -4.31 -3.68
N VAL A 22 5.18 -3.44 -3.39
CA VAL A 22 5.28 -2.12 -4.01
C VAL A 22 5.67 -2.26 -5.48
N GLY A 23 4.94 -1.58 -6.37
CA GLY A 23 5.25 -1.49 -7.79
C GLY A 23 4.01 -1.45 -8.67
N GLU A 24 4.26 -1.43 -9.98
CA GLU A 24 3.22 -1.64 -10.99
C GLU A 24 3.22 -3.10 -11.42
N MET A 25 2.14 -3.51 -12.07
CA MET A 25 1.99 -4.82 -12.67
C MET A 25 1.80 -4.65 -14.18
N GLU A 26 2.53 -5.42 -14.97
CA GLU A 26 2.26 -5.53 -16.40
C GLU A 26 1.04 -6.42 -16.64
N ASN A 27 0.12 -5.96 -17.49
CA ASN A 27 -1.10 -6.70 -17.87
C ASN A 27 -1.92 -7.22 -16.67
N PRO A 28 -2.32 -6.33 -15.73
CA PRO A 28 -3.17 -6.70 -14.62
C PRO A 28 -4.57 -7.05 -15.13
N ASP A 29 -5.28 -7.92 -14.41
CA ASP A 29 -6.67 -8.22 -14.71
C ASP A 29 -7.63 -7.18 -14.11
N GLY A 30 -7.16 -6.42 -13.12
CA GLY A 30 -7.89 -5.28 -12.56
C GLY A 30 -6.96 -4.20 -12.03
N ILE A 31 -7.38 -2.94 -12.17
CA ILE A 31 -6.72 -1.76 -11.60
C ILE A 31 -7.77 -0.94 -10.87
N GLY A 32 -7.48 -0.59 -9.61
CA GLY A 32 -8.28 0.34 -8.82
C GLY A 32 -7.44 1.51 -8.36
N ARG A 33 -7.89 2.74 -8.62
CA ARG A 33 -7.23 3.96 -8.17
C ARG A 33 -8.18 4.81 -7.34
N VAL A 34 -7.74 5.21 -6.15
CA VAL A 34 -8.53 5.99 -5.20
C VAL A 34 -7.65 7.03 -4.54
N GLY A 35 -8.23 8.19 -4.25
CA GLY A 35 -7.59 9.26 -3.51
C GLY A 35 -7.70 10.60 -4.23
N ASN A 36 -7.25 11.64 -3.55
CA ASN A 36 -7.19 12.99 -4.08
C ASN A 36 -5.82 13.58 -3.74
N PRO A 37 -5.03 14.02 -4.73
CA PRO A 37 -3.71 14.63 -4.49
C PRO A 37 -3.73 15.78 -3.49
N ILE A 38 -4.85 16.52 -3.38
CA ILE A 38 -5.02 17.61 -2.44
C ILE A 38 -5.05 17.11 -0.99
N CYS A 39 -5.60 15.91 -0.76
CA CYS A 39 -5.69 15.28 0.56
C CYS A 39 -4.39 14.61 0.98
N GLY A 40 -3.40 14.50 0.09
CA GLY A 40 -2.08 13.94 0.37
C GLY A 40 -1.98 12.42 0.25
N ASP A 41 -3.10 11.70 0.27
CA ASP A 41 -3.13 10.24 0.14
C ASP A 41 -3.77 9.80 -1.20
N VAL A 42 -3.01 9.07 -2.02
CA VAL A 42 -3.43 8.51 -3.31
C VAL A 42 -2.86 7.10 -3.46
N MET A 43 -3.73 6.14 -3.76
CA MET A 43 -3.35 4.72 -3.93
C MET A 43 -3.84 4.18 -5.27
N GLU A 44 -3.02 3.32 -5.89
CA GLU A 44 -3.35 2.52 -7.05
C GLU A 44 -2.98 1.05 -6.77
N LEU A 45 -3.96 0.16 -6.95
CA LEU A 45 -3.87 -1.27 -6.69
C LEU A 45 -4.04 -2.03 -8.01
N TYR A 46 -3.14 -2.98 -8.24
CA TYR A 46 -3.12 -3.88 -9.39
C TYR A 46 -3.38 -5.30 -8.91
N VAL A 47 -4.25 -6.05 -9.59
CA VAL A 47 -4.53 -7.46 -9.26
C VAL A 47 -4.42 -8.35 -10.48
N LYS A 48 -3.89 -9.56 -10.27
CA LYS A 48 -3.94 -10.68 -11.22
C LYS A 48 -4.88 -11.75 -10.69
N ILE A 49 -5.79 -12.23 -11.52
CA ILE A 49 -6.83 -13.18 -11.14
C ILE A 49 -6.72 -14.44 -11.99
N ARG A 50 -6.78 -15.61 -11.35
CA ARG A 50 -6.93 -16.90 -12.00
C ARG A 50 -8.04 -17.68 -11.31
N ASP A 51 -9.00 -18.16 -12.08
CA ASP A 51 -10.14 -18.96 -11.59
C ASP A 51 -10.88 -18.30 -10.41
N GLY A 52 -11.03 -16.97 -10.45
CA GLY A 52 -11.68 -16.19 -9.39
C GLY A 52 -10.82 -15.91 -8.15
N ILE A 53 -9.54 -16.31 -8.14
CA ILE A 53 -8.59 -16.10 -7.04
C ILE A 53 -7.57 -15.04 -7.42
N ILE A 54 -7.30 -14.08 -6.53
CA ILE A 54 -6.19 -13.13 -6.70
C ILE A 54 -4.87 -13.88 -6.46
N VAL A 55 -4.04 -13.98 -7.50
CA VAL A 55 -2.76 -14.70 -7.47
C VAL A 55 -1.55 -13.78 -7.34
N ASP A 56 -1.71 -12.51 -7.68
CA ASP A 56 -0.69 -11.47 -7.42
C ASP A 56 -1.40 -10.13 -7.20
N ALA A 57 -0.81 -9.31 -6.35
CA ALA A 57 -1.26 -7.96 -6.07
C ALA A 57 -0.04 -7.04 -5.91
N LYS A 58 -0.10 -5.87 -6.52
CA LYS A 58 0.90 -4.82 -6.38
C LYS A 58 0.24 -3.48 -6.15
N PHE A 59 0.93 -2.55 -5.50
CA PHE A 59 0.40 -1.21 -5.32
C PHE A 59 1.45 -0.12 -5.51
N LYS A 60 0.94 1.07 -5.83
CA LYS A 60 1.63 2.34 -5.64
C LYS A 60 0.81 3.20 -4.72
N THR A 61 1.47 3.86 -3.77
CA THR A 61 0.81 4.79 -2.87
C THR A 61 1.70 6.00 -2.65
N PHE A 62 1.08 7.17 -2.61
CA PHE A 62 1.69 8.40 -2.12
C PHE A 62 0.85 8.83 -0.94
N GLY A 63 1.48 9.03 0.22
CA GLY A 63 0.74 9.35 1.43
C GLY A 63 1.61 9.38 2.68
N CYS A 64 0.97 9.59 3.81
CA CYS A 64 1.65 9.55 5.11
C CYS A 64 2.19 8.14 5.43
N GLY A 65 3.05 8.03 6.44
CA GLY A 65 3.63 6.73 6.84
C GLY A 65 2.58 5.67 7.20
N ALA A 66 1.43 6.09 7.73
CA ALA A 66 0.30 5.21 7.98
C ALA A 66 -0.34 4.70 6.67
N ALA A 67 -0.51 5.56 5.66
CA ALA A 67 -1.02 5.15 4.35
C ALA A 67 -0.10 4.12 3.69
N ILE A 68 1.22 4.33 3.74
CA ILE A 68 2.21 3.39 3.19
C ILE A 68 2.13 2.04 3.93
N ALA A 69 2.12 2.06 5.26
CA ALA A 69 2.05 0.84 6.06
C ALA A 69 0.75 0.06 5.80
N THR A 70 -0.40 0.76 5.74
CA THR A 70 -1.70 0.14 5.47
C THR A 70 -1.78 -0.45 4.07
N SER A 71 -1.26 0.22 3.04
CA SER A 71 -1.22 -0.34 1.68
C SER A 71 -0.37 -1.61 1.59
N SER A 72 0.64 -1.75 2.45
CA SER A 72 1.53 -2.91 2.47
C SER A 72 1.00 -4.13 3.26
N MET A 73 -0.01 -3.96 4.09
CA MET A 73 -0.46 -4.99 5.06
C MET A 73 -1.39 -6.04 4.47
#